data_AF-A0A942PLA3-F1
#
_entry.id   AF-A0A942PLA3-F1
#
_cell.length_a   1.000
_cell.length_b   1.000
_cell.length_c   1.000
_cell.angle_alpha   90.00
_cell.angle_beta   90.00
_cell.angle_gamma   90.00
#
_symmetry.space_group_name_H-M   'P 1'
#
loop_
_entity.id
_entity.type
_entity.pdbx_description
1 polymer ?
#
loop_
_entity_poly.entity_id
_entity_poly.type
_entity_poly.pdbx_seq_one_letter_code
_entity_poly.pdbx_strand_id
1 'polypeptide(L)'
;MSTQDCQNPHHPSHLKELANLNRISGQIEGIKKMIQESRYCPEILTQLRAIRSAIKSIELRILDVHLTSCVTQASLSNDQKEQKRKIDEIRELIKRFE
;
A
#
# COMPACT_ATOMS: atom_id res chain seq x y z
N MET A 1 0.79 23.78 11.22
CA MET A 1 0.22 22.80 10.27
C MET A 1 0.33 21.43 10.93
N SER A 2 -0.67 21.11 11.75
CA SER A 2 -0.64 19.93 12.62
C SER A 2 -1.20 18.73 11.84
N THR A 3 -0.35 17.76 11.52
CA THR A 3 -0.77 16.44 11.05
C THR A 3 -1.33 15.68 12.25
N GLN A 4 -2.61 15.91 12.53
CA GLN A 4 -3.29 15.35 13.68
C GLN A 4 -3.57 13.87 13.44
N ASP A 5 -2.73 13.06 14.09
CA ASP A 5 -2.93 11.71 14.60
C ASP A 5 -4.09 10.89 14.01
N CYS A 6 -3.73 9.89 13.19
CA CYS A 6 -4.61 8.78 12.82
C CYS A 6 -4.88 7.89 14.05
N GLN A 7 -5.76 8.32 14.94
CA GLN A 7 -6.15 7.57 16.14
C GLN A 7 -7.22 6.51 15.79
N ASN A 8 -6.76 5.32 15.40
CA ASN A 8 -7.48 4.07 15.63
C ASN A 8 -6.46 3.04 16.17
N PRO A 9 -6.56 2.58 17.43
CA PRO A 9 -5.52 1.81 18.11
C PRO A 9 -5.18 0.44 17.48
N HIS A 10 -5.89 0.03 16.42
CA HIS A 10 -5.69 -1.27 15.76
C HIS A 10 -5.01 -1.23 14.39
N HIS A 11 -4.75 -0.06 13.78
CA HIS A 11 -4.13 0.00 12.46
C HIS A 11 -2.76 0.69 12.48
N PRO A 12 -1.71 0.08 11.89
CA PRO A 12 -0.40 0.71 11.83
C PRO A 12 -0.40 1.92 10.88
N SER A 13 0.52 2.85 11.13
CA SER A 13 0.69 4.04 10.29
C SER A 13 1.42 3.72 8.99
N HIS A 14 0.96 4.33 7.88
CA HIS A 14 1.53 4.18 6.54
C HIS A 14 2.01 5.51 5.94
N LEU A 15 2.19 6.55 6.76
CA LEU A 15 2.57 7.89 6.30
C LEU A 15 3.85 7.92 5.44
N LYS A 16 4.77 6.96 5.65
CA LYS A 16 5.99 6.81 4.86
C LYS A 16 5.72 6.57 3.37
N GLU A 17 4.56 6.02 3.02
CA GLU A 17 4.19 5.73 1.63
C GLU A 17 3.71 6.96 0.86
N LEU A 18 3.38 8.06 1.55
CA LEU A 18 2.92 9.30 0.90
C LEU A 18 3.96 9.86 -0.09
N ALA A 19 5.25 9.75 0.23
CA ALA A 19 6.31 10.19 -0.67
C ALA A 19 6.33 9.37 -1.98
N ASN A 20 6.08 8.06 -1.89
CA ASN A 20 6.02 7.18 -3.06
C ASN A 20 4.76 7.45 -3.90
N LEU A 21 3.62 7.69 -3.25
CA LEU A 21 2.38 8.07 -3.91
C LEU A 21 2.52 9.41 -4.65
N ASN A 22 3.16 10.41 -4.02
CA ASN A 22 3.42 11.70 -4.66
C ASN A 22 4.30 11.55 -5.92
N ARG A 23 5.31 10.67 -5.87
CA ARG A 23 6.14 10.35 -7.03
C ARG A 23 5.31 9.72 -8.16
N ILE A 24 4.43 8.78 -7.83
CA ILE A 24 3.52 8.15 -8.81
C ILE A 24 2.60 9.18 -9.44
N SER A 25 2.02 10.10 -8.66
CA SER A 25 1.21 11.20 -9.19
C SER A 25 1.98 12.03 -10.21
N GLY A 26 3.25 12.35 -9.93
CA GLY A 26 4.11 13.03 -10.90
C GLY A 26 4.37 12.22 -12.19
N GLN A 27 4.51 10.89 -12.07
CA GLN A 27 4.65 10.01 -13.24
C GLN A 27 3.36 9.97 -14.08
N ILE A 28 2.18 9.95 -13.45
CA ILE A 28 0.88 10.01 -14.13
C ILE A 28 0.76 11.31 -14.93
N GLU A 29 1.11 12.45 -14.34
CA GLU A 29 1.11 13.74 -15.04
C GLU A 29 2.12 13.76 -16.20
N GLY A 30 3.28 13.12 -16.04
CA GLY A 30 4.24 12.91 -17.14
C GLY A 30 3.63 12.13 -18.30
N ILE A 31 2.93 11.03 -18.03
CA ILE A 31 2.27 10.22 -19.06
C ILE A 31 1.17 11.00 -19.78
N LYS A 32 0.37 11.80 -19.07
CA LYS A 32 -0.63 12.67 -19.69
C LYS A 32 0.01 13.60 -20.73
N LYS A 33 1.16 14.23 -20.39
CA LYS A 33 1.92 15.07 -21.33
C LYS A 33 2.42 14.27 -22.53
N MET A 34 2.96 13.06 -22.30
CA MET A 34 3.42 12.20 -23.39
C MET A 34 2.29 11.86 -24.39
N ILE A 35 1.07 11.67 -23.90
CA ILE A 35 -0.10 11.43 -24.74
C ILE A 35 -0.47 12.69 -25.53
N GLN A 36 -0.50 13.85 -24.87
CA GLN A 36 -0.79 15.14 -25.52
C GLN A 36 0.23 15.47 -26.62
N GLU A 37 1.50 15.11 -26.40
CA GLU A 37 2.61 15.28 -27.34
C GLU A 37 2.68 14.17 -28.41
N SER A 38 1.73 13.22 -28.42
CA SER A 38 1.70 12.08 -29.35
C SER A 38 3.01 11.29 -29.38
N ARG A 39 3.64 11.09 -28.21
CA ARG A 39 4.90 10.35 -28.09
C ARG A 39 4.73 8.87 -28.45
N TYR A 40 5.85 8.23 -28.77
CA TYR A 40 5.89 6.88 -29.27
C TYR A 40 5.29 5.88 -28.27
N CYS A 41 4.30 5.09 -28.71
CA CYS A 41 3.48 4.24 -27.84
C CYS A 41 4.29 3.33 -26.91
N PRO A 42 5.37 2.65 -27.34
CA PRO A 42 6.20 1.83 -26.45
C PRO A 42 6.82 2.58 -25.28
N GLU A 43 7.14 3.88 -25.43
CA GLU A 43 7.65 4.70 -24.33
C GLU A 43 6.56 4.94 -23.28
N ILE A 44 5.34 5.26 -23.72
CA ILE A 44 4.17 5.43 -22.84
C ILE A 44 3.88 4.13 -22.09
N LEU A 45 3.88 2.99 -22.79
CA LEU A 45 3.68 1.67 -22.18
C LEU A 45 4.77 1.34 -21.15
N THR A 46 6.01 1.74 -21.40
CA THR A 46 7.12 1.56 -20.47
C THR A 46 6.90 2.37 -19.18
N GLN A 47 6.45 3.62 -19.29
CA GLN A 47 6.13 4.44 -18.11
C GLN A 47 4.94 3.89 -17.32
N LEU A 48 3.89 3.42 -17.99
CA LEU A 48 2.75 2.76 -17.33
C LEU A 48 3.19 1.51 -16.57
N ARG A 49 4.08 0.70 -17.14
CA ARG A 49 4.65 -0.48 -16.45
C ARG A 49 5.45 -0.07 -15.21
N ALA A 50 6.23 1.00 -15.29
CA ALA A 50 6.98 1.52 -14.14
C ALA A 50 6.06 1.95 -13.00
N ILE A 51 4.95 2.64 -13.31
CA ILE A 51 3.93 3.00 -12.31
C ILE A 51 3.32 1.75 -11.68
N ARG A 52 2.93 0.75 -12.48
CA ARG A 52 2.35 -0.49 -11.97
C ARG A 52 3.29 -1.20 -11.00
N SER A 53 4.59 -1.28 -11.32
CA SER A 53 5.60 -1.85 -10.42
C SER A 53 5.77 -1.03 -9.13
N ALA A 54 5.71 0.29 -9.22
CA ALA A 54 5.79 1.17 -8.04
C ALA A 54 4.56 1.00 -7.12
N ILE A 55 3.35 0.95 -7.69
CA ILE A 55 2.11 0.68 -6.95
C ILE A 55 2.19 -0.68 -6.26
N LYS A 56 2.57 -1.74 -6.98
CA LYS A 56 2.71 -3.08 -6.39
C LYS A 56 3.69 -3.10 -5.22
N SER A 57 4.77 -2.32 -5.32
CA SER A 57 5.74 -2.20 -4.24
C SER A 57 5.16 -1.49 -3.00
N ILE A 58 4.32 -0.47 -3.18
CA ILE A 58 3.61 0.20 -2.08
C ILE A 58 2.61 -0.75 -1.43
N GLU A 59 1.81 -1.46 -2.23
CA GLU A 59 0.84 -2.45 -1.74
C GLU A 59 1.53 -3.48 -0.84
N LEU A 60 2.66 -4.05 -1.28
CA LEU A 60 3.42 -5.03 -0.50
C LEU A 60 3.98 -4.45 0.81
N ARG A 61 4.44 -3.21 0.83
CA ARG A 61 4.92 -2.57 2.07
C ARG A 61 3.79 -2.28 3.06
N ILE A 62 2.63 -1.84 2.58
CA ILE A 62 1.45 -1.63 3.42
C ILE A 62 1.00 -2.96 4.01
N LEU A 63 0.95 -4.00 3.18
CA LEU A 63 0.62 -5.36 3.59
C LEU A 63 1.60 -5.87 4.67
N ASP A 64 2.90 -5.76 4.45
CA ASP A 64 3.93 -6.22 5.38
C ASP A 64 3.82 -5.55 6.76
N VAL A 65 3.61 -4.24 6.78
CA VAL A 65 3.40 -3.47 8.01
C VAL A 65 2.13 -3.92 8.74
N HIS A 66 1.04 -4.17 8.00
CA HIS A 66 -0.21 -4.68 8.56
C HIS A 66 -0.04 -6.09 9.14
N LEU A 67 0.56 -7.02 8.39
CA LEU A 67 0.82 -8.38 8.84
C LEU A 67 1.67 -8.41 10.10
N THR A 68 2.77 -7.64 10.12
CA THR A 68 3.67 -7.55 11.27
C THR A 68 2.95 -7.03 12.50
N SER A 69 2.15 -5.96 12.36
CA SER A 69 1.35 -5.40 13.45
C SER A 69 0.31 -6.39 13.96
N CYS A 70 -0.49 -6.97 13.06
CA CYS A 70 -1.57 -7.88 13.43
C CYS A 70 -1.08 -9.17 14.08
N VAL A 71 0.01 -9.77 13.57
CA VAL A 71 0.65 -10.94 14.19
C VAL A 71 1.19 -10.59 15.57
N THR A 72 1.91 -9.47 15.71
CA THR A 72 2.44 -9.03 17.02
C THR A 72 1.32 -8.84 18.04
N GLN A 73 0.22 -8.19 17.64
CA GLN A 73 -0.92 -7.98 18.54
C GLN A 73 -1.67 -9.28 18.87
N ALA A 74 -1.73 -10.25 17.95
CA ALA A 74 -2.31 -11.56 18.22
C ALA A 74 -1.45 -12.32 19.24
N SER A 75 -0.13 -12.36 19.05
CA SER A 75 0.81 -13.04 19.95
C SER A 75 0.81 -12.47 21.37
N LEU A 76 0.52 -11.18 21.54
CA LEU A 76 0.43 -10.53 22.86
C LEU A 76 -0.95 -10.70 23.54
N SER A 77 -1.95 -11.23 22.84
CA SER A 77 -3.28 -11.47 23.42
C SER A 77 -3.28 -12.75 24.27
N ASN A 78 -3.84 -12.68 25.49
CA ASN A 78 -4.08 -13.86 26.33
C ASN A 78 -5.43 -14.56 26.03
N ASP A 79 -6.22 -14.05 25.07
CA ASP A 79 -7.49 -14.64 24.65
C ASP A 79 -7.33 -15.40 23.32
N GLN A 80 -7.48 -16.73 23.36
CA GLN A 80 -7.42 -17.60 22.19
C GLN A 80 -8.49 -17.27 21.13
N LYS A 81 -9.66 -16.78 21.54
CA LYS A 81 -10.72 -16.39 20.60
C LYS A 81 -10.32 -15.15 19.82
N GLU A 82 -9.67 -14.20 20.48
CA GLU A 82 -9.14 -12.99 19.86
C GLU A 82 -7.96 -13.29 18.91
N GLN A 83 -7.06 -14.19 19.30
CA GLN A 83 -5.99 -14.67 18.42
C GLN A 83 -6.55 -15.27 17.13
N LYS A 84 -7.56 -16.14 17.25
CA LYS A 84 -8.19 -16.78 16.09
C LYS A 84 -8.83 -15.75 15.15
N ARG A 85 -9.54 -14.76 15.69
CA ARG A 85 -10.15 -13.67 14.89
C ARG A 85 -9.11 -12.91 14.06
N LYS A 86 -7.98 -12.54 14.67
CA LYS A 86 -6.90 -11.81 13.97
C LYS A 86 -6.23 -12.64 12.87
N ILE A 87 -6.06 -13.94 13.11
CA ILE A 87 -5.53 -14.85 12.08
C ILE A 87 -6.52 -14.98 10.91
N ASP A 88 -7.82 -15.09 11.20
CA ASP A 88 -8.84 -15.17 10.14
C ASP A 88 -8.93 -13.87 9.33
N GLU A 89 -8.75 -12.70 9.96
CA GLU A 89 -8.64 -11.41 9.27
C GLU A 89 -7.44 -11.38 8.31
N ILE A 90 -6.26 -11.84 8.76
CA ILE A 90 -5.07 -11.95 7.91
C ILE A 90 -5.31 -12.89 6.71
N ARG A 91 -5.97 -14.03 6.93
CA ARG A 91 -6.29 -14.98 5.85
C ARG A 91 -7.17 -14.36 4.78
N GLU A 92 -8.22 -13.66 5.18
CA GLU A 92 -9.12 -12.98 4.24
C GLU A 92 -8.41 -11.84 3.50
N LEU A 93 -7.47 -11.17 4.16
CA LEU A 93 -6.68 -10.13 3.54
C LEU A 93 -5.73 -10.72 2.48
N ILE A 94 -5.00 -11.80 2.78
CA ILE A 94 -4.12 -12.48 1.81
C ILE A 94 -4.91 -12.94 0.58
N LYS A 95 -6.07 -13.58 0.76
CA LYS A 95 -6.93 -14.01 -0.36
C LYS A 95 -7.36 -12.89 -1.31
N ARG A 96 -7.44 -11.64 -0.82
CA ARG A 96 -7.82 -10.49 -1.63
C ARG A 96 -6.66 -9.96 -2.49
N PHE A 97 -5.42 -10.23 -2.09
CA PHE A 97 -4.21 -9.70 -2.73
C PHE A 97 -3.43 -10.75 -3.55
N GLU A 98 -3.89 -12.01 -3.56
CA GLU A 98 -3.48 -13.09 -4.49
C GLU A 98 -4.22 -13.05 -5.83
#